data_AF-A0A3D3JUU1-F1
#
_entry.id   AF-A0A3D3JUU1-F1
#
_cell.length_a   1.000
_cell.length_b   1.000
_cell.length_c   1.000
_cell.angle_alpha   90.00
_cell.angle_beta   90.00
_cell.angle_gamma   90.00
#
_symmetry.space_group_name_H-M   'P 1'
#
loop_
_entity.id
_entity.type
_entity.pdbx_description
1 polymer ?
#
loop_
_entity_poly.entity_id
_entity_poly.type
_entity_poly.pdbx_seq_one_letter_code
_entity_poly.pdbx_strand_id
1 'polypeptide(L)'
;MNILVIYKKSLHQIYFNEYRQQLIDAHNVFSDVDRARLLASHESHVHTRKHIEASLQSRGVRYKAFYRARQVDYTPYDFVISVGGDGTFLEAARQITTQPILGVNSDPERSVGAFCPVTRDNFEAALDQVLAGACETVPLNRMFLSRNDDKPLRFLALNDVLITHASPAAMSKYQLTVGDATEDQNGSGLWICTAAGSTGGIRSA
;
A
#
# COMPACT_ATOMS: atom_id res chain seq x y z
N MET A 1 16.39 -11.99 12.97
CA MET A 1 15.43 -11.27 12.14
C MET A 1 15.54 -9.77 12.39
N ASN A 2 15.77 -8.98 11.34
CA ASN A 2 15.75 -7.53 11.33
C ASN A 2 14.51 -7.06 10.54
N ILE A 3 13.61 -6.32 11.19
CA ILE A 3 12.31 -5.96 10.61
C ILE A 3 12.28 -4.51 10.13
N LEU A 4 11.71 -4.29 8.94
CA LEU A 4 11.36 -2.97 8.45
C LEU A 4 9.87 -2.71 8.67
N VAL A 5 9.54 -1.65 9.40
CA VAL A 5 8.16 -1.18 9.57
C VAL A 5 7.92 0.02 8.65
N ILE A 6 6.95 -0.08 7.77
CA ILE A 6 6.55 0.97 6.83
C ILE A 6 5.16 1.45 7.20
N TYR A 7 5.01 2.73 7.53
CA TYR A 7 3.73 3.29 7.98
C TYR A 7 3.28 4.48 7.12
N LYS A 8 1.97 4.74 7.09
CA LYS A 8 1.42 5.98 6.50
C LYS A 8 1.39 7.13 7.51
N LYS A 9 1.27 8.37 7.04
CA LYS A 9 0.72 9.47 7.85
C LYS A 9 -0.78 9.50 7.66
N SER A 10 -1.56 9.78 8.71
CA SER A 10 -2.99 9.98 8.54
C SER A 10 -3.26 11.33 7.86
N LEU A 11 -4.41 11.45 7.21
CA LEU A 11 -4.86 12.73 6.66
C LEU A 11 -4.96 13.80 7.75
N HIS A 12 -5.38 13.44 8.96
CA HIS A 12 -5.38 14.38 10.08
C HIS A 12 -3.98 14.93 10.39
N GLN A 13 -2.97 14.04 10.48
CA GLN A 13 -1.60 14.44 10.72
C GLN A 13 -1.08 15.36 9.62
N ILE A 14 -1.36 15.00 8.36
CA ILE A 14 -0.98 15.81 7.20
C ILE A 14 -1.63 17.20 7.33
N TYR A 15 -2.96 17.30 7.28
CA TYR A 15 -3.65 18.58 7.16
C TYR A 15 -3.62 19.44 8.43
N PHE A 16 -3.66 18.86 9.63
CA PHE A 16 -3.83 19.63 10.88
C PHE A 16 -2.56 19.71 11.73
N ASN A 17 -1.63 18.74 11.63
CA ASN A 17 -0.42 18.76 12.46
C ASN A 17 0.80 19.30 11.70
N GLU A 18 0.95 18.95 10.42
CA GLU A 18 2.16 19.29 9.63
C GLU A 18 1.98 20.53 8.76
N TYR A 19 0.84 20.67 8.07
CA TYR A 19 0.58 21.82 7.18
C TYR A 19 0.03 23.08 7.89
N ARG A 20 0.45 23.30 9.15
CA ARG A 20 -0.07 24.37 10.02
C ARG A 20 0.17 25.80 9.50
N GLN A 21 1.06 26.00 8.53
CA GLN A 21 1.52 27.33 8.10
C GLN A 21 0.92 27.86 6.77
N GLN A 22 0.20 27.05 5.97
CA GLN A 22 -0.20 27.48 4.62
C GLN A 22 -1.71 27.44 4.29
N LEU A 23 -2.60 27.02 5.19
CA LEU A 23 -4.04 27.06 4.91
C LEU A 23 -4.84 27.58 6.10
N ILE A 24 -5.19 28.86 6.00
CA ILE A 24 -6.40 29.41 6.64
C ILE A 24 -7.65 28.62 6.19
N ASP A 25 -7.56 27.78 5.14
CA ASP A 25 -8.69 27.05 4.54
C ASP A 25 -8.91 25.59 5.00
N ALA A 26 -7.98 24.92 5.68
CA ALA A 26 -8.23 23.50 6.06
C ALA A 26 -9.44 23.35 7.00
N HIS A 27 -9.72 24.37 7.83
CA HIS A 27 -10.91 24.40 8.68
C HIS A 27 -12.20 24.70 7.90
N ASN A 28 -12.10 25.32 6.71
CA ASN A 28 -13.24 25.64 5.83
C ASN A 28 -13.57 24.48 4.87
N VAL A 29 -12.60 23.62 4.55
CA VAL A 29 -12.77 22.50 3.60
C VAL A 29 -13.44 21.29 4.24
N PHE A 30 -13.19 21.02 5.53
CA PHE A 30 -13.73 19.85 6.23
C PHE A 30 -14.83 20.24 7.21
N SER A 31 -15.97 19.56 7.17
CA SER A 31 -17.02 19.75 8.18
C SER A 31 -16.57 19.28 9.57
N ASP A 32 -17.28 19.66 10.64
CA ASP A 32 -17.03 19.12 11.99
C ASP A 32 -17.07 17.60 12.03
N VAL A 33 -18.01 17.00 11.29
CA VAL A 33 -18.16 15.55 11.17
C VAL A 33 -16.93 14.93 10.49
N ASP A 34 -16.43 15.56 9.42
CA ASP A 34 -15.22 15.08 8.74
C ASP A 34 -14.00 15.18 9.64
N ARG A 35 -13.83 16.30 10.35
CA ARG A 35 -12.73 16.48 11.31
C ARG A 35 -12.75 15.42 12.39
N ALA A 36 -13.91 15.13 12.98
CA ALA A 36 -14.06 14.09 13.99
C ALA A 36 -13.70 12.71 13.44
N ARG A 37 -14.15 12.38 12.22
CA ARG A 37 -13.80 11.12 11.52
C ARG A 37 -12.31 11.00 11.26
N LEU A 38 -11.69 12.09 10.78
CA LEU A 38 -10.25 12.14 10.49
C LEU A 38 -9.41 11.98 11.76
N LEU A 39 -9.84 12.61 12.87
CA LEU A 39 -9.20 12.47 14.17
C LEU A 39 -9.32 11.03 14.69
N ALA A 40 -10.51 10.43 14.66
CA ALA A 40 -10.70 9.05 15.10
C ALA A 40 -9.84 8.06 14.29
N SER A 41 -9.76 8.23 12.97
CA SER A 41 -8.88 7.42 12.11
C SER A 41 -7.39 7.64 12.43
N HIS A 42 -6.99 8.88 12.76
CA HIS A 42 -5.63 9.18 13.19
C HIS A 42 -5.28 8.51 14.50
N GLU A 43 -6.15 8.60 15.49
CA GLU A 43 -5.95 7.96 16.79
C GLU A 43 -5.85 6.45 16.61
N SER A 44 -6.80 5.82 15.91
CA SER A 44 -6.78 4.38 15.58
C SER A 44 -5.43 3.97 14.95
N HIS A 45 -4.96 4.74 13.96
CA HIS A 45 -3.68 4.49 13.31
C HIS A 45 -2.47 4.63 14.25
N VAL A 46 -2.42 5.71 15.05
CA VAL A 46 -1.30 5.96 15.98
C VAL A 46 -1.25 4.90 17.07
N HIS A 47 -2.40 4.51 17.63
CA HIS A 47 -2.49 3.44 18.62
C HIS A 47 -1.99 2.12 18.05
N THR A 48 -2.44 1.75 16.85
CA THR A 48 -1.98 0.52 16.19
C THR A 48 -0.47 0.53 15.94
N ARG A 49 0.07 1.64 15.42
CA ARG A 49 1.53 1.76 15.20
C ARG A 49 2.32 1.63 16.51
N LYS A 50 1.91 2.34 17.57
CA LYS A 50 2.57 2.26 18.88
C LYS A 50 2.51 0.86 19.46
N HIS A 51 1.37 0.17 19.33
CA HIS A 51 1.21 -1.20 19.79
C HIS A 51 2.18 -2.14 19.06
N ILE A 52 2.24 -2.08 17.73
CA ILE A 52 3.17 -2.88 16.91
C ILE A 52 4.62 -2.67 17.35
N GLU A 53 5.04 -1.40 17.49
CA GLU A 53 6.39 -1.07 17.92
C GLU A 53 6.68 -1.59 19.34
N ALA A 54 5.75 -1.47 20.27
CA ALA A 54 5.89 -1.99 21.63
C ALA A 54 5.98 -3.53 21.64
N SER A 55 5.18 -4.22 20.85
CA SER A 55 5.21 -5.69 20.75
C SER A 55 6.52 -6.20 20.13
N LEU A 56 7.11 -5.47 19.17
CA LEU A 56 8.44 -5.76 18.64
C LEU A 56 9.53 -5.55 19.70
N GLN A 57 9.47 -4.45 20.44
CA GLN A 57 10.42 -4.12 21.50
C GLN A 57 10.39 -5.15 22.65
N SER A 58 9.21 -5.53 23.12
CA SER A 58 9.06 -6.48 24.23
C SER A 58 9.61 -7.87 23.91
N ARG A 59 9.63 -8.23 22.61
CA ARG A 59 10.20 -9.49 22.10
C ARG A 59 11.68 -9.37 21.70
N GLY A 60 12.32 -8.23 21.96
CA GLY A 60 13.73 -8.00 21.62
C GLY A 60 14.01 -8.02 20.11
N VAL A 61 13.00 -7.78 19.29
CA VAL A 61 13.13 -7.80 17.82
C VAL A 61 13.75 -6.50 17.35
N ARG A 62 14.86 -6.60 16.61
CA ARG A 62 15.47 -5.43 15.95
C ARG A 62 14.55 -4.94 14.85
N TYR A 63 14.20 -3.65 14.88
CA TYR A 63 13.39 -3.04 13.84
C TYR A 63 13.79 -1.59 13.56
N LYS A 64 13.42 -1.10 12.38
CA LYS A 64 13.38 0.34 12.06
C LYS A 64 12.04 0.69 11.44
N ALA A 65 11.51 1.86 11.78
CA ALA A 65 10.24 2.34 11.27
C ALA A 65 10.42 3.58 10.39
N PHE A 66 9.77 3.59 9.22
CA PHE A 66 9.81 4.73 8.29
C PHE A 66 8.43 5.04 7.71
N TYR A 67 8.20 6.33 7.45
CA TYR A 67 7.07 6.78 6.68
C TYR A 67 7.22 6.32 5.22
N ARG A 68 6.16 5.74 4.65
CA ARG A 68 6.13 5.09 3.32
C ARG A 68 6.68 5.93 2.17
N ALA A 69 6.47 7.25 2.19
CA ALA A 69 6.94 8.13 1.12
C ALA A 69 8.45 8.45 1.19
N ARG A 70 9.16 7.95 2.20
CA ARG A 70 10.61 8.08 2.30
C ARG A 70 11.29 6.97 1.48
N GLN A 71 12.32 7.32 0.73
CA GLN A 71 13.17 6.32 0.09
C GLN A 71 13.97 5.56 1.15
N VAL A 72 13.77 4.24 1.21
CA VAL A 72 14.42 3.34 2.16
C VAL A 72 14.95 2.15 1.36
N ASP A 73 16.16 1.69 1.68
CA ASP A 73 16.71 0.44 1.16
C ASP A 73 16.17 -0.73 1.98
N TYR A 74 15.49 -1.68 1.33
CA TYR A 74 14.84 -2.83 1.97
C TYR A 74 15.80 -4.02 2.11
N THR A 75 16.91 -4.01 1.35
CA THR A 75 17.92 -5.08 1.30
C THR A 75 18.45 -5.51 2.68
N PRO A 76 18.68 -4.61 3.66
CA PRO A 76 19.21 -5.00 4.98
C PRO A 76 18.20 -5.67 5.92
N TYR A 77 16.95 -5.86 5.50
CA TYR A 77 15.88 -6.37 6.35
C TYR A 77 15.40 -7.73 5.85
N ASP A 78 15.03 -8.57 6.80
CA ASP A 78 14.59 -9.95 6.55
C ASP A 78 13.07 -10.04 6.34
N PHE A 79 12.33 -9.08 6.90
CA PHE A 79 10.87 -9.07 6.94
C PHE A 79 10.33 -7.65 6.95
N VAL A 80 9.18 -7.43 6.30
CA VAL A 80 8.54 -6.11 6.22
C VAL A 80 7.15 -6.14 6.85
N ILE A 81 6.85 -5.13 7.66
CA ILE A 81 5.51 -4.90 8.22
C ILE A 81 4.98 -3.58 7.66
N SER A 82 3.87 -3.63 6.94
CA SER A 82 3.16 -2.44 6.48
C SER A 82 2.05 -2.08 7.47
N VAL A 83 2.02 -0.85 8.00
CA VAL A 83 1.03 -0.37 8.96
C VAL A 83 0.19 0.74 8.35
N GLY A 84 -1.06 0.42 8.00
CA GLY A 84 -1.92 1.35 7.28
C GLY A 84 -3.15 0.66 6.72
N GLY A 85 -3.40 0.86 5.43
CA GLY A 85 -4.35 0.05 4.66
C GLY A 85 -3.66 -0.49 3.40
N ASP A 86 -4.44 -0.98 2.44
CA ASP A 86 -3.90 -1.60 1.23
C ASP A 86 -2.96 -0.66 0.46
N GLY A 87 -3.27 0.63 0.36
CA GLY A 87 -2.38 1.59 -0.29
C GLY A 87 -0.99 1.72 0.37
N THR A 88 -0.85 1.42 1.67
CA THR A 88 0.46 1.37 2.35
C THR A 88 1.17 0.06 2.01
N PHE A 89 0.43 -1.05 1.99
CA PHE A 89 0.94 -2.36 1.60
C PHE A 89 1.46 -2.35 0.16
N LEU A 90 0.67 -1.83 -0.78
CA LEU A 90 1.04 -1.73 -2.20
C LEU A 90 2.31 -0.89 -2.40
N GLU A 91 2.46 0.21 -1.67
CA GLU A 91 3.64 1.07 -1.76
C GLU A 91 4.89 0.35 -1.24
N ALA A 92 4.80 -0.33 -0.11
CA ALA A 92 5.88 -1.15 0.43
C ALA A 92 6.22 -2.33 -0.51
N ALA A 93 5.21 -3.01 -1.06
CA ALA A 93 5.35 -4.13 -1.97
C ALA A 93 6.12 -3.78 -3.25
N ARG A 94 6.19 -2.50 -3.66
CA ARG A 94 7.00 -2.05 -4.81
C ARG A 94 8.52 -2.12 -4.54
N GLN A 95 8.93 -2.09 -3.28
CA GLN A 95 10.35 -2.14 -2.89
C GLN A 95 10.79 -3.55 -2.47
N ILE A 96 9.84 -4.46 -2.22
CA ILE A 96 10.12 -5.85 -1.88
C ILE A 96 10.82 -6.55 -3.04
N THR A 97 11.95 -7.19 -2.74
CA THR A 97 12.65 -8.08 -3.67
C THR A 97 12.41 -9.52 -3.27
N THR A 98 12.83 -9.89 -2.06
CA THR A 98 12.78 -11.26 -1.53
C THR A 98 12.11 -11.37 -0.16
N GLN A 99 11.90 -10.25 0.52
CA GLN A 99 11.35 -10.22 1.88
C GLN A 99 9.85 -10.56 1.88
N PRO A 100 9.38 -11.43 2.78
CA PRO A 100 7.95 -11.52 3.08
C PRO A 100 7.44 -10.18 3.65
N ILE A 101 6.18 -9.87 3.36
CA ILE A 101 5.51 -8.67 3.86
C ILE A 101 4.23 -9.04 4.60
N LEU A 102 4.03 -8.45 5.78
CA LEU A 102 2.81 -8.53 6.57
C LEU A 102 2.06 -7.20 6.53
N GLY A 103 0.83 -7.21 6.03
CA GLY A 103 -0.05 -6.04 6.09
C GLY A 103 -0.82 -5.98 7.41
N VAL A 104 -0.72 -4.85 8.10
CA VAL A 104 -1.47 -4.54 9.31
C VAL A 104 -2.44 -3.40 9.04
N ASN A 105 -3.74 -3.69 9.13
CA ASN A 105 -4.81 -2.72 9.03
C ASN A 105 -4.84 -1.89 10.31
N SER A 106 -4.44 -0.63 10.17
CA SER A 106 -4.33 0.29 11.30
C SER A 106 -5.65 0.90 11.73
N ASP A 107 -6.72 0.69 10.97
CA ASP A 107 -8.04 1.26 11.23
C ASP A 107 -9.17 0.35 10.68
N PRO A 108 -9.34 -0.86 11.24
CA PRO A 108 -10.26 -1.88 10.71
C PRO A 108 -11.74 -1.49 10.80
N GLU A 109 -12.11 -0.54 11.66
CA GLU A 109 -13.47 0.01 11.72
C GLU A 109 -13.86 0.78 10.46
N ARG A 110 -12.88 1.37 9.76
CA ARG A 110 -13.09 2.29 8.65
C ARG A 110 -12.45 1.81 7.35
N SER A 111 -11.78 0.65 7.36
CA SER A 111 -11.08 0.09 6.21
C SER A 111 -11.17 -1.43 6.19
N VAL A 112 -11.41 -2.01 5.01
CA VAL A 112 -11.48 -3.47 4.81
C VAL A 112 -10.09 -4.12 4.93
N GLY A 113 -9.10 -3.60 4.19
CA GLY A 113 -7.72 -4.11 4.21
C GLY A 113 -7.57 -5.49 3.56
N ALA A 114 -7.77 -5.60 2.25
CA ALA A 114 -7.66 -6.87 1.52
C ALA A 114 -6.26 -7.50 1.60
N PHE A 115 -5.21 -6.69 1.64
CA PHE A 115 -3.83 -7.12 1.84
C PHE A 115 -3.34 -6.93 3.28
N CYS A 116 -4.21 -6.45 4.16
CA CYS A 116 -3.91 -6.13 5.54
C CYS A 116 -4.80 -6.92 6.51
N PRO A 117 -4.69 -8.26 6.55
CA PRO A 117 -5.58 -9.10 7.37
C PRO A 117 -5.28 -9.01 8.88
N VAL A 118 -4.10 -8.54 9.26
CA VAL A 118 -3.71 -8.38 10.66
C VAL A 118 -4.21 -7.03 11.15
N THR A 119 -4.70 -6.97 12.38
CA THR A 119 -5.11 -5.74 13.08
C THR A 119 -4.31 -5.62 14.37
N ARG A 120 -4.52 -4.54 15.11
CA ARG A 120 -3.94 -4.39 16.46
C ARG A 120 -4.25 -5.60 17.36
N ASP A 121 -5.46 -6.14 17.27
CA ASP A 121 -5.96 -7.12 18.25
C ASP A 121 -5.36 -8.53 18.05
N ASN A 122 -4.92 -8.86 16.83
CA ASN A 122 -4.32 -10.15 16.51
C ASN A 122 -2.82 -10.05 16.14
N PHE A 123 -2.23 -8.85 16.22
CA PHE A 123 -0.85 -8.61 15.80
C PHE A 123 0.16 -9.46 16.57
N GLU A 124 0.01 -9.55 17.90
CA GLU A 124 0.96 -10.30 18.73
C GLU A 124 1.01 -11.79 18.36
N ALA A 125 -0.16 -12.41 18.17
CA ALA A 125 -0.25 -13.80 17.74
C ALA A 125 0.36 -14.00 16.34
N ALA A 126 0.11 -13.09 15.40
CA ALA A 126 0.71 -13.14 14.06
C ALA A 126 2.24 -12.98 14.12
N LEU A 127 2.74 -12.05 14.95
CA LEU A 127 4.17 -11.84 15.15
C LEU A 127 4.84 -13.07 15.76
N ASP A 128 4.21 -13.71 16.75
CA ASP A 128 4.74 -14.92 17.37
C ASP A 128 4.84 -16.09 16.37
N GLN A 129 3.86 -16.24 15.49
CA GLN A 129 3.93 -17.22 14.40
C GLN A 129 5.06 -16.93 13.41
N VAL A 130 5.26 -15.65 13.04
CA VAL A 130 6.36 -15.24 12.16
C VAL A 130 7.71 -15.52 12.81
N LEU A 131 7.89 -15.17 14.10
CA LEU A 131 9.14 -15.39 14.84
C LEU A 131 9.45 -16.87 15.03
N ALA A 132 8.42 -17.72 15.17
CA ALA A 132 8.57 -19.16 15.23
C ALA A 132 8.81 -19.83 13.86
N GLY A 133 8.74 -19.08 12.75
CA GLY A 133 8.80 -19.63 11.40
C GLY A 133 7.59 -20.50 11.03
N ALA A 134 6.47 -20.31 11.73
CA ALA A 134 5.26 -21.12 11.60
C ALA A 134 4.19 -20.50 10.68
N CYS A 135 4.49 -19.35 10.04
CA CYS A 135 3.58 -18.71 9.11
C CYS A 135 3.74 -19.25 7.68
N GLU A 136 2.63 -19.50 7.00
CA GLU A 136 2.62 -19.77 5.56
C GLU A 136 2.74 -18.46 4.78
N THR A 137 3.57 -18.44 3.74
CA THR A 137 3.70 -17.29 2.83
C THR A 137 2.94 -17.57 1.54
N VAL A 138 2.09 -16.62 1.13
CA VAL A 138 1.38 -16.70 -0.15
C VAL A 138 2.15 -15.91 -1.22
N PRO A 139 2.63 -16.55 -2.30
CA PRO A 139 3.27 -15.81 -3.39
C PRO A 139 2.24 -15.00 -4.18
N LEU A 140 2.54 -13.72 -4.41
CA LEU A 140 1.72 -12.83 -5.22
C LEU A 140 2.48 -12.42 -6.49
N ASN A 141 1.85 -12.64 -7.65
CA ASN A 141 2.39 -12.21 -8.93
C ASN A 141 2.38 -10.68 -9.03
N ARG A 142 3.46 -10.12 -9.59
CA ARG A 142 3.55 -8.69 -9.92
C ARG A 142 3.88 -8.55 -11.41
N MET A 143 3.30 -7.55 -12.05
CA MET A 143 3.56 -7.24 -13.47
C MET A 143 4.73 -6.27 -13.59
N PHE A 144 5.66 -6.56 -14.49
CA PHE A 144 6.58 -5.55 -15.00
C PHE A 144 5.98 -4.94 -16.27
N LEU A 145 6.32 -3.69 -16.55
CA LEU A 145 5.94 -3.00 -17.77
C LEU A 145 7.21 -2.47 -18.42
N SER A 146 7.43 -2.69 -19.71
CA SER A 146 8.54 -2.10 -20.47
C SER A 146 8.04 -1.15 -21.55
N ARG A 147 8.90 -0.23 -22.02
CA ARG A 147 8.58 0.68 -23.11
C ARG A 147 9.64 0.62 -24.20
N ASN A 148 9.31 0.00 -25.35
CA ASN A 148 10.09 -0.02 -26.60
C ASN A 148 11.53 -0.59 -26.53
N ASP A 149 12.17 -0.66 -25.38
CA ASP A 149 13.56 -1.09 -25.18
C ASP A 149 13.70 -2.27 -24.21
N ASP A 150 12.60 -2.96 -23.92
CA ASP A 150 12.47 -4.04 -22.93
C ASP A 150 12.98 -3.70 -21.52
N LYS A 151 13.29 -2.42 -21.24
CA LYS A 151 13.65 -2.02 -19.88
C LYS A 151 12.38 -1.95 -19.05
N PRO A 152 12.29 -2.72 -17.96
CA PRO A 152 11.17 -2.60 -17.07
C PRO A 152 11.17 -1.19 -16.45
N LEU A 153 9.99 -0.58 -16.38
CA LEU A 153 9.73 0.55 -15.52
C LEU A 153 10.18 0.21 -14.10
N ARG A 154 10.54 1.26 -13.36
CA ARG A 154 11.19 1.16 -12.04
C ARG A 154 10.45 0.29 -11.01
N PHE A 155 9.16 0.04 -11.19
CA PHE A 155 8.34 -0.65 -10.19
C PHE A 155 7.50 -1.74 -10.83
N LEU A 156 7.36 -2.84 -10.08
CA LEU A 156 6.43 -3.91 -10.40
C LEU A 156 5.03 -3.57 -9.85
N ALA A 157 4.01 -3.71 -10.69
CA ALA A 157 2.62 -3.48 -10.33
C ALA A 157 2.03 -4.74 -9.68
N LEU A 158 1.60 -4.63 -8.42
CA LEU A 158 0.93 -5.72 -7.72
C LEU A 158 -0.55 -5.83 -8.13
N ASN A 159 -1.27 -4.71 -8.19
CA ASN A 159 -2.68 -4.72 -8.59
C ASN A 159 -2.81 -4.71 -10.11
N ASP A 160 -2.55 -3.57 -10.72
CA ASP A 160 -2.95 -3.30 -12.08
C ASP A 160 -2.10 -2.22 -12.77
N VAL A 161 -2.23 -2.17 -14.08
CA VAL A 161 -1.67 -1.16 -14.96
C VAL A 161 -2.79 -0.64 -15.85
N LEU A 162 -2.97 0.68 -15.86
CA LEU A 162 -3.90 1.39 -16.72
C LEU A 162 -3.11 2.24 -17.73
N ILE A 163 -3.34 2.00 -19.01
CA ILE A 163 -2.76 2.74 -20.13
C ILE A 163 -3.89 3.49 -20.82
N THR A 164 -3.90 4.81 -20.71
CA THR A 164 -4.91 5.67 -21.33
C THR A 164 -4.28 6.83 -22.07
N HIS A 165 -5.09 7.52 -22.86
CA HIS A 165 -4.77 8.83 -23.36
C HIS A 165 -4.48 9.80 -22.21
N ALA A 166 -3.52 10.72 -22.41
CA ALA A 166 -3.08 11.66 -21.38
C ALA A 166 -4.17 12.68 -21.00
N SER A 167 -5.00 13.06 -21.97
CA SER A 167 -6.25 13.80 -21.71
C SER A 167 -7.38 12.81 -21.37
N PRO A 168 -7.99 12.89 -20.17
CA PRO A 168 -9.10 12.01 -19.77
C PRO A 168 -10.35 12.12 -20.64
N ALA A 169 -10.51 13.24 -21.36
CA ALA A 169 -11.66 13.48 -22.25
C ALA A 169 -11.46 12.93 -23.66
N ALA A 170 -10.25 12.45 -23.98
CA ALA A 170 -9.91 11.95 -25.31
C ALA A 170 -9.85 10.42 -25.34
N MET A 171 -10.18 9.87 -26.50
CA MET A 171 -10.17 8.44 -26.75
C MET A 171 -8.74 7.93 -26.95
N SER A 172 -8.43 6.80 -26.32
CA SER A 172 -7.24 6.00 -26.57
C SER A 172 -7.44 5.19 -27.85
N LYS A 173 -6.49 5.31 -28.79
CA LYS A 173 -6.42 4.46 -29.99
C LYS A 173 -5.10 3.70 -29.95
N TYR A 174 -5.17 2.39 -30.01
CA TYR A 174 -4.00 1.53 -29.87
C TYR A 174 -4.20 0.20 -30.59
N GLN A 175 -3.11 -0.47 -30.91
CA GLN A 175 -3.12 -1.84 -31.40
C GLN A 175 -2.75 -2.77 -30.24
N LEU A 176 -3.58 -3.79 -29.99
CA LEU A 176 -3.33 -4.78 -28.95
C LEU A 176 -2.87 -6.08 -29.61
N THR A 177 -1.71 -6.59 -29.18
CA THR A 177 -1.19 -7.89 -29.60
C THR A 177 -1.05 -8.81 -28.39
N VAL A 178 -1.65 -10.00 -28.48
CA VAL A 178 -1.54 -11.06 -27.47
C VAL A 178 -1.21 -12.37 -28.17
N GLY A 179 0.01 -12.88 -27.96
CA GLY A 179 0.53 -13.99 -28.75
C GLY A 179 0.60 -13.60 -30.23
N ASP A 180 -0.03 -14.39 -31.09
CA ASP A 180 -0.08 -14.17 -32.54
C ASP A 180 -1.32 -13.38 -33.00
N ALA A 181 -2.21 -13.01 -32.08
CA ALA A 181 -3.42 -12.26 -32.39
C ALA A 181 -3.21 -10.76 -32.21
N THR A 182 -3.69 -9.97 -33.17
CA THR A 182 -3.58 -8.52 -33.17
C THR A 182 -4.91 -7.87 -33.55
N GLU A 183 -5.30 -6.82 -32.83
CA GLU A 183 -6.53 -6.06 -33.09
C GLU A 183 -6.35 -4.56 -32.87
N ASP A 184 -7.12 -3.75 -33.60
CA ASP A 184 -7.19 -2.30 -33.39
C ASP A 184 -8.28 -1.98 -32.35
N GLN A 185 -7.90 -1.21 -31.33
CA GLN A 185 -8.75 -0.84 -30.21
C GLN A 185 -8.98 0.67 -30.16
N ASN A 186 -10.22 1.05 -29.84
CA ASN A 186 -10.66 2.43 -29.65
C ASN A 186 -11.54 2.51 -28.39
N GLY A 187 -11.13 3.27 -27.37
CA GLY A 187 -11.89 3.37 -26.12
C GLY A 187 -11.23 4.26 -25.06
N SER A 188 -11.58 4.08 -23.80
CA SER A 188 -10.98 4.85 -22.69
C SER A 188 -9.52 4.49 -22.44
N GLY A 189 -9.10 3.25 -22.74
CA GLY A 189 -7.73 2.77 -22.55
C GLY A 189 -7.65 1.25 -22.49
N LEU A 190 -6.54 0.75 -21.95
CA LEU A 190 -6.26 -0.64 -21.66
C LEU A 190 -5.98 -0.79 -20.16
N TRP A 191 -6.75 -1.63 -19.46
CA TRP A 191 -6.55 -1.94 -18.05
C TRP A 191 -6.23 -3.42 -17.88
N ILE A 192 -5.06 -3.72 -17.34
CA ILE A 192 -4.60 -5.08 -17.06
C ILE A 192 -4.43 -5.23 -15.55
N CYS A 193 -4.93 -6.32 -14.96
CA CYS A 193 -4.76 -6.62 -13.54
C CYS A 193 -4.15 -8.01 -13.30
N THR A 194 -3.48 -8.17 -12.16
CA THR A 194 -3.15 -9.50 -11.62
C THR A 194 -4.38 -10.11 -10.93
N ALA A 195 -4.29 -11.40 -10.56
CA ALA A 195 -5.30 -12.03 -9.71
C ALA A 195 -5.50 -11.26 -8.38
N ALA A 196 -4.42 -10.75 -7.78
CA ALA A 196 -4.47 -9.97 -6.55
C ALA A 196 -5.15 -8.60 -6.75
N GLY A 197 -5.03 -8.02 -7.94
CA GLY A 197 -5.69 -6.77 -8.33
C GLY A 197 -7.16 -6.89 -8.70
N SER A 198 -7.69 -8.10 -8.88
CA SER A 198 -9.06 -8.34 -9.39
C SER A 198 -10.17 -7.73 -8.54
N THR A 199 -9.94 -7.54 -7.24
CA THR A 199 -10.89 -6.90 -6.32
C THR A 199 -10.67 -5.39 -6.17
N GLY A 200 -9.68 -4.83 -6.87
CA GLY A 200 -9.28 -3.42 -6.82
C GLY A 200 -10.03 -2.56 -7.83
N GLY A 201 -9.32 -1.61 -8.45
CA GLY A 201 -9.93 -0.62 -9.34
C GLY A 201 -10.64 -1.25 -10.54
N ILE A 202 -10.10 -2.34 -11.09
CA ILE A 202 -10.68 -3.02 -12.26
C ILE A 202 -12.08 -3.57 -12.00
N ARG A 203 -12.45 -3.82 -10.73
CA ARG A 203 -13.80 -4.26 -10.36
C ARG A 203 -14.87 -3.20 -10.62
N SER A 204 -14.45 -1.93 -10.76
CA SER A 204 -15.32 -0.80 -11.09
C SER A 204 -15.35 -0.48 -12.58
N ALA A 205 -14.61 -1.23 -13.42
CA ALA A 205 -14.59 -1.07 -14.87
C ALA A 205 -15.81 -1.70 -15.55
#